data_AF-A0A9E4YJH7-F1
#
_entry.id   AF-A0A9E4YJH7-F1
#
_cell.length_a   1.000
_cell.length_b   1.000
_cell.length_c   1.000
_cell.angle_alpha   90.00
_cell.angle_beta   90.00
_cell.angle_gamma   90.00
#
_symmetry.space_group_name_H-M   'P 1'
#
loop_
_entity.id
_entity.type
_entity.pdbx_description
1 polymer ?
#
loop_
_entity_poly.entity_id
_entity_poly.type
_entity_poly.pdbx_seq_one_letter_code
_entity_poly.pdbx_strand_id
1 'polypeptide(L)'
;MNIKKGFVAALLSGVALVAAVACQGATPAASPSGSSPAVATPTAPPAQSLPPKPPESPVEIEMAEVPAPIESVEINIAESFPPQYFVAIKSGLPSGCAEFRGYEVSREGNTVKIEVTNLEPAPGQLIPCTAIYGYHDTNINLGSD
;
A
#
# COMPACT_ATOMS: atom_id res chain seq x y z
N MET A 1 -10.72 20.88 40.92
CA MET A 1 -12.02 21.47 40.58
C MET A 1 -12.59 20.66 39.41
N ASN A 2 -13.56 19.77 39.69
CA ASN A 2 -14.19 18.90 38.69
C ASN A 2 -15.48 19.55 38.18
N ILE A 3 -15.69 19.60 36.87
CA ILE A 3 -17.00 19.91 36.28
C ILE A 3 -17.39 18.76 35.36
N LYS A 4 -18.16 17.82 35.91
CA LYS A 4 -19.04 16.90 35.18
C LYS A 4 -20.44 17.52 35.16
N LYS A 5 -21.07 17.60 33.99
CA LYS A 5 -22.52 17.79 33.68
C LYS A 5 -22.59 17.81 32.14
N GLY A 6 -23.23 16.92 31.38
CA GLY A 6 -24.40 16.08 31.61
C GLY A 6 -25.50 16.55 30.64
N PHE A 7 -26.00 15.68 29.75
CA PHE A 7 -27.42 15.68 29.36
C PHE A 7 -27.78 14.41 28.56
N VAL A 8 -29.03 13.99 28.73
CA VAL A 8 -29.62 12.68 28.46
C VAL A 8 -30.69 12.81 27.37
N ALA A 9 -30.80 11.77 26.54
CA ALA A 9 -31.96 11.24 25.79
C ALA A 9 -32.76 12.09 24.77
N ALA A 10 -33.01 11.49 23.60
CA ALA A 10 -34.33 11.17 22.99
C ALA A 10 -34.12 10.81 21.49
N LEU A 11 -34.29 9.55 21.06
CA LEU A 11 -35.53 8.86 20.63
C LEU A 11 -36.11 9.30 19.25
N LEU A 12 -36.23 8.30 18.36
CA LEU A 12 -37.35 7.97 17.44
C LEU A 12 -37.16 8.02 15.90
N SER A 13 -37.56 6.87 15.31
CA SER A 13 -38.13 6.60 13.97
C SER A 13 -37.21 6.70 12.76
N GLY A 14 -36.95 5.61 12.01
CA GLY A 14 -37.90 4.90 11.14
C GLY A 14 -37.48 5.21 9.69
N VAL A 15 -37.56 4.38 8.64
CA VAL A 15 -38.37 3.21 8.25
C VAL A 15 -37.57 2.51 7.13
N ALA A 16 -37.58 1.17 7.11
CA ALA A 16 -37.06 0.37 6.00
C ALA A 16 -38.00 0.42 4.79
N LEU A 17 -37.45 0.48 3.57
CA LEU A 17 -38.19 0.13 2.36
C LEU A 17 -37.25 -0.54 1.35
N VAL A 18 -37.43 -1.85 1.25
CA VAL A 18 -36.88 -2.76 0.24
C VAL A 18 -37.71 -2.61 -1.04
N ALA A 19 -37.06 -2.45 -2.18
CA ALA A 19 -37.69 -2.66 -3.48
C ALA A 19 -36.72 -3.39 -4.42
N ALA A 20 -36.85 -4.71 -4.45
CA ALA A 20 -36.31 -5.55 -5.51
C ALA A 20 -37.22 -5.41 -6.74
N VAL A 21 -36.65 -5.00 -7.88
CA VAL A 21 -37.35 -5.02 -9.17
C VAL A 21 -36.60 -5.98 -10.07
N ALA A 22 -37.13 -7.20 -10.17
CA ALA A 22 -36.77 -8.16 -11.19
C ALA A 22 -37.56 -7.83 -12.47
N CYS A 23 -36.88 -7.51 -13.56
CA CYS A 23 -37.48 -7.51 -14.90
C CYS A 23 -37.02 -8.76 -15.66
N GLN A 24 -37.78 -9.84 -15.50
CA GLN A 24 -37.88 -10.90 -16.50
C GLN A 24 -39.08 -10.58 -17.39
N GLY A 25 -38.81 -10.30 -18.65
CA GLY A 25 -39.81 -10.11 -19.69
C GLY A 25 -39.31 -10.73 -20.98
N ALA A 26 -39.69 -12.00 -21.20
CA ALA A 26 -39.52 -12.70 -22.46
C ALA A 26 -40.70 -12.39 -23.39
N THR A 27 -40.41 -12.05 -24.65
CA THR A 27 -41.35 -12.24 -25.78
C THR A 27 -40.54 -12.62 -27.04
N PRO A 28 -40.97 -13.63 -27.83
CA PRO A 28 -40.31 -14.02 -29.07
C PRO A 28 -40.98 -13.38 -30.28
N ALA A 29 -40.20 -12.94 -31.28
CA ALA A 29 -40.73 -12.59 -32.59
C ALA A 29 -39.69 -12.82 -33.70
N ALA A 30 -39.95 -13.85 -34.49
CA ALA A 30 -39.68 -14.03 -35.92
C ALA A 30 -38.29 -13.67 -36.51
N SER A 31 -37.62 -14.71 -37.00
CA SER A 31 -36.53 -14.64 -38.00
C SER A 31 -36.93 -13.91 -39.28
N PRO A 32 -35.94 -13.32 -39.96
CA PRO A 32 -35.74 -13.61 -41.37
C PRO A 32 -34.35 -14.20 -41.63
N SER A 33 -34.36 -15.24 -42.46
CA SER A 33 -33.20 -15.86 -43.08
C SER A 33 -32.40 -14.81 -43.86
N GLY A 34 -31.15 -14.59 -43.47
CA GLY A 34 -30.20 -13.71 -44.14
C GLY A 34 -28.89 -14.46 -44.34
N SER A 35 -28.56 -14.71 -45.60
CA SER A 35 -27.42 -15.47 -46.09
C SER A 35 -26.10 -15.06 -45.43
N SER A 36 -25.41 -16.03 -44.82
CA SER A 36 -24.06 -15.86 -44.30
C SER A 36 -23.06 -15.80 -45.47
N PRO A 37 -22.29 -14.72 -45.65
CA PRO A 37 -21.10 -14.77 -46.49
C PRO A 37 -20.03 -15.58 -45.77
N ALA A 38 -19.46 -16.57 -46.46
CA ALA A 38 -18.36 -17.38 -45.97
C ALA A 38 -17.22 -16.50 -45.43
N VAL A 39 -17.04 -16.53 -44.11
CA VAL A 39 -15.86 -15.96 -43.45
C VAL A 39 -14.67 -16.78 -43.91
N ALA A 40 -13.81 -16.17 -44.73
CA ALA A 40 -12.49 -16.70 -45.00
C ALA A 40 -11.72 -16.78 -43.68
N THR A 41 -11.41 -18.00 -43.26
CA THR A 41 -10.58 -18.28 -42.08
C THR A 41 -9.25 -17.53 -42.24
N PRO A 42 -8.83 -16.66 -41.31
CA PRO A 42 -7.45 -16.21 -41.30
C PRO A 42 -6.58 -17.41 -40.95
N THR A 43 -5.81 -17.89 -41.92
CA THR A 43 -4.75 -18.88 -41.69
C THR A 43 -3.78 -18.32 -40.66
N ALA A 44 -3.82 -18.86 -39.45
CA ALA A 44 -2.84 -18.56 -38.42
C ALA A 44 -1.43 -18.88 -38.95
N PRO A 45 -0.43 -18.00 -38.74
CA PRO A 45 0.97 -18.34 -39.01
C PRO A 45 1.35 -19.62 -38.27
N PRO A 46 2.17 -20.51 -38.86
CA PRO A 46 2.54 -21.76 -38.21
C PRO A 46 3.20 -21.47 -36.86
N ALA A 47 2.63 -22.05 -35.81
CA ALA A 47 3.21 -22.04 -34.47
C ALA A 47 4.60 -22.65 -34.54
N GLN A 48 5.63 -21.80 -34.53
CA GLN A 48 7.00 -22.26 -34.34
C GLN A 48 7.09 -22.72 -32.89
N SER A 49 7.28 -24.02 -32.70
CA SER A 49 7.55 -24.65 -31.42
C SER A 49 8.84 -24.05 -30.84
N LEU A 50 8.71 -23.06 -29.96
CA LEU A 50 9.83 -22.60 -29.15
C LEU A 50 10.23 -23.79 -28.23
N PRO A 51 11.52 -24.14 -28.14
CA PRO A 51 11.95 -25.21 -27.25
C PRO A 51 11.54 -24.88 -25.81
N PRO A 52 11.21 -25.89 -24.98
CA PRO A 52 10.85 -25.67 -23.59
C PRO A 52 12.03 -24.97 -22.90
N LYS A 53 11.76 -23.78 -22.35
CA LYS A 53 12.72 -23.05 -21.53
C LYS A 53 13.16 -23.97 -20.37
N PRO A 54 14.47 -24.22 -20.19
CA PRO A 54 14.96 -25.02 -19.06
C PRO A 54 14.43 -24.46 -17.73
N PRO A 55 14.25 -25.31 -16.71
CA PRO A 55 13.78 -24.84 -15.41
C PRO A 55 14.77 -23.81 -14.88
N GLU A 56 14.34 -22.55 -14.81
CA GLU A 56 15.11 -21.49 -14.17
C GLU A 56 15.24 -21.85 -12.70
N SER A 57 16.48 -21.96 -12.22
CA SER A 57 16.75 -22.05 -10.78
C SER A 57 16.11 -20.84 -10.08
N PRO A 58 15.66 -20.98 -8.82
CA PRO A 58 15.10 -19.85 -8.09
C PRO A 58 16.07 -18.67 -8.14
N VAL A 59 15.60 -17.53 -8.65
CA VAL A 59 16.37 -16.29 -8.65
C VAL A 59 16.40 -15.81 -7.20
N GLU A 60 17.56 -15.93 -6.56
CA GLU A 60 17.78 -15.38 -5.23
C GLU A 60 17.87 -13.85 -5.35
N ILE A 61 16.91 -13.16 -4.74
CA ILE A 61 16.86 -11.69 -4.71
C ILE A 61 17.72 -11.23 -3.54
N GLU A 62 18.73 -10.43 -3.84
CA GLU A 62 19.59 -9.82 -2.84
C GLU A 62 18.97 -8.48 -2.46
N MET A 63 18.78 -8.25 -1.16
CA MET A 63 18.24 -6.99 -0.64
C MET A 63 19.37 -6.15 -0.05
N ALA A 64 19.38 -4.86 -0.36
CA ALA A 64 20.32 -3.90 0.15
C ALA A 64 19.62 -2.90 1.09
N GLU A 65 20.30 -2.49 2.15
CA GLU A 65 19.86 -1.39 3.00
C GLU A 65 20.20 -0.05 2.33
N VAL A 66 19.20 0.83 2.25
CA VAL A 66 19.34 2.17 1.68
C VAL A 66 18.73 3.23 2.61
N PRO A 67 19.25 4.46 2.65
CA PRO A 67 18.63 5.53 3.43
C PRO A 67 17.20 5.82 2.97
N ALA A 68 16.26 5.88 3.89
CA ALA A 68 14.88 6.22 3.59
C ALA A 68 14.73 7.74 3.39
N PRO A 69 13.99 8.20 2.38
CA PRO A 69 13.58 9.60 2.29
C PRO A 69 12.80 10.03 3.54
N ILE A 70 13.06 11.23 4.06
CA ILE A 70 12.35 11.78 5.22
C ILE A 70 11.36 12.85 4.75
N GLU A 71 10.08 12.63 5.04
CA GLU A 71 8.99 13.49 4.59
C GLU A 71 8.60 14.51 5.66
N SER A 72 8.57 14.08 6.92
CA SER A 72 8.31 14.97 8.05
C SER A 72 8.93 14.44 9.33
N VAL A 73 9.27 15.37 10.22
CA VAL A 73 9.75 15.09 11.56
C VAL A 73 9.01 16.01 12.53
N GLU A 74 8.41 15.42 13.56
CA GLU A 74 7.70 16.13 14.62
C GLU A 74 8.22 15.68 15.98
N ILE A 75 8.50 16.63 16.87
CA ILE A 75 8.92 16.36 18.23
C ILE A 75 7.71 16.55 19.15
N ASN A 76 7.36 15.48 19.87
CA ASN A 76 6.28 15.47 20.83
C ASN A 76 6.84 15.41 22.24
N ILE A 77 6.35 16.28 23.12
CA ILE A 77 6.75 16.33 24.53
C ILE A 77 5.55 15.90 25.37
N ALA A 78 5.70 14.84 26.14
CA ALA A 78 4.67 14.40 27.06
C ALA A 78 4.75 15.20 28.37
N GLU A 79 3.59 15.61 28.87
CA GLU A 79 3.42 16.30 30.15
C GLU A 79 3.56 15.32 31.34
N SER A 80 4.75 14.75 31.50
CA SER A 80 5.11 13.86 32.62
C SER A 80 6.17 14.51 33.52
N PHE A 81 6.47 13.88 34.66
CA PHE A 81 7.51 14.33 35.58
C PHE A 81 8.47 13.17 35.92
N PRO A 82 9.67 13.10 35.29
CA PRO A 82 10.25 14.06 34.34
C PRO A 82 9.56 14.04 32.95
N PRO A 83 9.64 15.13 32.16
CA PRO A 83 9.11 15.17 30.79
C PRO A 83 9.70 14.05 29.92
N GLN A 84 8.91 13.50 29.00
CA GLN A 84 9.36 12.49 28.04
C GLN A 84 9.31 13.07 26.62
N TYR A 85 10.35 12.82 25.84
CA TYR A 85 10.48 13.29 24.46
C TYR A 85 10.26 12.15 23.47
N PHE A 86 9.50 12.43 22.42
CA PHE A 86 9.23 11.50 21.33
C PHE A 86 9.48 12.20 20.00
N VAL A 87 9.92 11.44 18.99
CA VAL A 87 10.03 11.91 17.62
C VAL A 87 9.12 11.07 16.74
N ALA A 88 8.15 11.71 16.10
CA ALA A 88 7.36 11.11 15.03
C ALA A 88 8.02 11.44 13.69
N ILE A 89 8.45 10.41 12.97
CA ILE A 89 9.07 10.51 11.65
C ILE A 89 8.13 9.84 10.65
N LYS A 90 7.89 10.53 9.53
CA LYS A 90 7.29 9.92 8.35
C LYS A 90 8.38 9.74 7.30
N SER A 91 8.69 8.49 6.98
CA SER A 91 9.64 8.15 5.92
C SER A 91 8.92 7.72 4.65
N GLY A 92 9.57 7.92 3.51
CA GLY A 92 9.09 7.50 2.20
C GLY A 92 9.51 6.07 1.86
N LEU A 93 8.67 5.41 1.07
CA LEU A 93 8.96 4.14 0.39
C LEU A 93 8.96 4.43 -1.12
N PRO A 94 10.13 4.63 -1.76
CA PRO A 94 10.19 5.23 -3.09
C PRO A 94 9.67 4.36 -4.23
N SER A 95 9.48 3.06 -4.00
CA SER A 95 8.94 2.12 -4.99
C SER A 95 8.15 1.00 -4.32
N GLY A 96 7.40 0.24 -5.12
CA GLY A 96 6.69 -0.96 -4.64
C GLY A 96 7.58 -2.11 -4.16
N CYS A 97 8.90 -2.02 -4.30
CA CYS A 97 9.85 -2.96 -3.71
C CYS A 97 10.55 -2.40 -2.48
N ALA A 98 10.35 -1.12 -2.16
CA ALA A 98 10.95 -0.51 -0.98
C ALA A 98 10.14 -0.90 0.24
N GLU A 99 10.81 -1.50 1.22
CA GLU A 99 10.22 -1.88 2.49
C GLU A 99 10.93 -1.15 3.62
N PHE A 100 10.20 -0.73 4.65
CA PHE A 100 10.82 -0.14 5.82
C PHE A 100 11.66 -1.18 6.56
N ARG A 101 12.95 -0.89 6.77
CA ARG A 101 13.84 -1.77 7.54
C ARG A 101 13.77 -1.45 9.03
N GLY A 102 14.01 -0.18 9.36
CA GLY A 102 14.17 0.24 10.74
C GLY A 102 14.85 1.58 10.86
N TYR A 103 15.27 1.88 12.10
CA TYR A 103 15.98 3.10 12.43
C TYR A 103 17.03 2.83 13.50
N GLU A 104 18.05 3.67 13.53
CA GLU A 104 19.11 3.66 14.54
C GLU A 104 19.23 5.05 15.16
N VAL A 105 19.39 5.10 16.48
CA VAL A 105 19.48 6.34 17.25
C VAL A 105 20.83 6.41 17.93
N SER A 106 21.59 7.46 17.65
CA SER A 106 22.83 7.77 18.35
C SER A 106 22.77 9.18 18.95
N ARG A 107 23.52 9.40 20.04
CA ARG A 107 23.59 10.68 20.75
C ARG A 107 25.02 11.14 20.85
N GLU A 108 25.25 12.38 20.41
CA GLU A 108 26.55 13.05 20.47
C GLU A 108 26.36 14.41 21.15
N GLY A 109 26.61 14.46 22.45
CA GLY A 109 26.35 15.64 23.28
C GLY A 109 24.86 16.01 23.25
N ASN A 110 24.55 17.19 22.73
CA ASN A 110 23.17 17.69 22.58
C ASN A 110 22.54 17.34 21.22
N THR A 111 23.22 16.56 20.37
CA THR A 111 22.71 16.15 19.07
C THR A 111 22.18 14.72 19.14
N VAL A 112 20.93 14.53 18.73
CA VAL A 112 20.35 13.20 18.50
C VAL A 112 20.36 12.94 17.00
N LYS A 113 21.09 11.93 16.56
CA LYS A 113 21.12 11.49 15.17
C LYS A 113 20.22 10.26 15.03
N ILE A 114 19.32 10.33 14.05
CA ILE A 114 18.40 9.24 13.73
C ILE A 114 18.62 8.88 12.27
N GLU A 115 19.08 7.66 12.03
CA GLU A 115 19.21 7.10 10.68
C GLU A 115 18.02 6.19 10.43
N VAL A 116 17.30 6.40 9.32
CA VAL A 116 16.15 5.59 8.92
C VAL A 116 16.49 4.90 7.62
N THR A 117 16.25 3.60 7.53
CA THR A 117 16.62 2.79 6.37
C THR A 117 15.45 1.98 5.83
N ASN A 118 15.48 1.78 4.51
CA ASN A 118 14.63 0.87 3.77
C ASN A 118 15.46 -0.32 3.27
N LEU A 119 14.78 -1.42 2.93
CA LEU A 119 15.31 -2.50 2.11
C LEU A 119 14.80 -2.32 0.68
N GLU A 120 15.71 -2.41 -0.27
CA GLU A 120 15.42 -2.38 -1.71
C GLU A 120 16.24 -3.47 -2.42
N PRO A 121 15.79 -3.97 -3.59
CA PRO A 121 16.59 -4.89 -4.38
C PRO A 121 17.99 -4.32 -4.66
N ALA A 122 19.02 -5.14 -4.51
CA ALA A 122 20.39 -4.71 -4.66
C ALA A 122 20.65 -4.14 -6.08
N PRO A 123 21.52 -3.12 -6.21
CA PRO A 123 21.86 -2.54 -7.50
C PRO A 123 22.30 -3.61 -8.51
N GLY A 124 21.76 -3.55 -9.73
CA GLY A 124 22.08 -4.51 -10.79
C GLY A 124 21.13 -5.72 -10.86
N GLN A 125 20.22 -5.89 -9.90
CA GLN A 125 19.12 -6.85 -10.03
C GLN A 125 17.95 -6.23 -10.80
N LEU A 126 17.54 -6.86 -11.90
CA LEU A 126 16.41 -6.42 -12.73
C LEU A 126 15.08 -6.90 -12.13
N ILE A 127 14.72 -6.35 -10.98
CA ILE A 127 13.43 -6.61 -10.33
C ILE A 127 12.43 -5.51 -10.75
N PRO A 128 11.30 -5.86 -11.38
CA PRO A 128 10.32 -4.88 -11.80
C PRO A 128 9.54 -4.35 -10.58
N CYS A 129 9.89 -3.15 -10.14
CA CYS A 129 9.19 -2.44 -9.06
C CYS A 129 8.16 -1.46 -9.63
N THR A 130 7.02 -1.30 -8.96
CA THR A 130 6.07 -0.24 -9.32
C THR A 130 6.63 1.12 -8.90
N ALA A 131 6.38 2.17 -9.68
CA ALA A 131 6.75 3.54 -9.33
C ALA A 131 5.74 4.19 -8.35
N ILE A 132 5.16 3.39 -7.46
CA ILE A 132 4.19 3.86 -6.46
C ILE A 132 4.99 4.28 -5.23
N TYR A 133 4.84 5.55 -4.86
CA TYR A 133 5.44 6.10 -3.65
C TYR A 133 4.56 5.80 -2.43
N GLY A 134 5.13 5.16 -1.42
CA GLY A 134 4.50 4.86 -0.14
C GLY A 134 5.11 5.66 1.02
N TYR A 135 4.57 5.43 2.22
CA TYR A 135 5.06 6.06 3.45
C TYR A 135 5.06 5.06 4.61
N HIS A 136 5.92 5.30 5.59
CA HIS A 136 5.97 4.59 6.86
C HIS A 136 6.08 5.58 8.02
N ASP A 137 5.20 5.46 9.01
CA ASP A 137 5.21 6.30 10.20
C ASP A 137 5.96 5.59 11.34
N THR A 138 6.89 6.28 11.98
CA THR A 138 7.72 5.75 13.08
C THR A 138 7.69 6.71 14.25
N ASN A 139 7.41 6.21 15.46
CA ASN A 139 7.46 7.00 16.69
C ASN A 139 8.57 6.49 17.60
N ILE A 140 9.55 7.34 17.88
CA ILE A 140 10.78 7.00 18.59
C ILE A 140 10.76 7.69 19.95
N ASN A 141 10.84 6.91 21.03
CA ASN A 141 11.01 7.45 22.37
C ASN A 141 12.48 7.87 22.59
N LEU A 142 12.71 9.16 22.83
CA LEU A 142 14.03 9.72 23.15
C LEU A 142 14.33 9.74 24.67
N GLY A 143 13.36 9.35 25.49
CA GLY A 143 13.46 9.29 26.95
C GLY A 143 13.22 10.63 27.62
N SER A 144 13.64 10.72 28.87
CA SER A 144 13.74 11.98 29.62
C SER A 144 15.17 12.50 29.57
N ASP A 145 15.30 13.82 29.70
CA ASP A 145 16.55 14.50 30.08
C ASP A 145 16.74 14.46 31.60
#